data_AF-A0A1L9P5K0-F1
#
_entry.id   AF-A0A1L9P5K0-F1
#
_cell.length_a   1.000
_cell.length_b   1.000
_cell.length_c   1.000
_cell.angle_alpha   90.00
_cell.angle_beta   90.00
_cell.angle_gamma   90.00
#
_symmetry.space_group_name_H-M   'P 1'
#
loop_
_entity.id
_entity.type
_entity.pdbx_description
1 polymer ?
#
loop_
_entity_poly.entity_id
_entity_poly.type
_entity_poly.pdbx_seq_one_letter_code
_entity_poly.pdbx_strand_id
1 'polypeptide(L)'
;MPSSRTLRDPPRIRSAATALGAALARFEKYALVGGDLVVVQGHVSAARRLLRASPNFEVEPRTNCTKYTADGNNVEIQILAAPTLFKERFDETTEVVTLGNVKVLKLALILSSKYKRATDQEDILFLLGYCDQHPEFLPLSGEVPNATAAFVHLCIQQ
;
A
#
# COMPACT_ATOMS: atom_id res chain seq x y z
N MET A 1 9.69 0.42 -17.63
CA MET A 1 9.40 -0.86 -16.94
C MET A 1 9.77 -0.69 -15.47
N PRO A 2 8.81 -0.53 -14.54
CA PRO A 2 9.14 -0.57 -13.12
C PRO A 2 9.18 -2.03 -12.68
N SER A 3 10.34 -2.42 -12.17
CA SER A 3 10.73 -3.79 -11.87
C SER A 3 10.12 -4.25 -10.54
N SER A 4 9.55 -5.46 -10.57
CA SER A 4 9.12 -6.34 -9.46
C SER A 4 10.24 -6.70 -8.45
N ARG A 5 11.11 -5.77 -8.04
CA ARG A 5 12.28 -6.06 -7.17
C ARG A 5 12.08 -5.75 -5.69
N THR A 6 11.09 -4.95 -5.32
CA THR A 6 10.95 -4.47 -3.94
C THR A 6 10.30 -5.47 -2.99
N LEU A 7 9.70 -6.56 -3.50
CA LEU A 7 8.95 -7.55 -2.70
C LEU A 7 9.79 -8.75 -2.18
N ARG A 8 11.09 -8.82 -2.47
CA ARG A 8 11.91 -10.03 -2.18
C ARG A 8 12.51 -10.13 -0.77
N ASP A 9 12.26 -9.16 0.10
CA ASP A 9 12.81 -9.15 1.46
C ASP A 9 11.77 -8.65 2.49
N PRO A 10 10.88 -9.54 2.96
CA PRO A 10 9.79 -9.17 3.86
C PRO A 10 10.22 -8.46 5.15
N PRO A 11 11.33 -8.87 5.83
CA PRO A 11 11.86 -8.12 6.96
C PRO A 11 12.19 -6.67 6.65
N ARG A 12 12.87 -6.39 5.52
CA ARG A 12 13.26 -5.03 5.14
C ARG A 12 12.05 -4.14 4.84
N ILE A 13 11.06 -4.68 4.13
CA ILE A 13 9.81 -3.98 3.82
C ILE A 13 9.05 -3.68 5.12
N ARG A 14 9.00 -4.64 6.05
CA ARG A 14 8.36 -4.46 7.35
C ARG A 14 9.03 -3.33 8.13
N SER A 15 10.35 -3.33 8.23
CA SER A 15 11.10 -2.27 8.92
C SER A 15 10.86 -0.89 8.29
N ALA A 16 10.88 -0.79 6.96
CA ALA A 16 10.58 0.45 6.25
C ALA A 16 9.15 0.94 6.53
N ALA A 17 8.15 0.03 6.49
CA ALA A 17 6.76 0.35 6.78
C ALA A 17 6.57 0.82 8.22
N THR A 18 7.15 0.13 9.21
CA THR A 18 7.08 0.52 10.63
C THR A 18 7.74 1.87 10.87
N ALA A 19 8.90 2.14 10.27
CA ALA A 19 9.56 3.43 10.34
C ALA A 19 8.72 4.55 9.71
N LEU A 20 8.02 4.23 8.62
CA LEU A 20 7.10 5.16 7.96
C LEU A 20 5.92 5.51 8.88
N GLY A 21 5.33 4.50 9.52
CA GLY A 21 4.29 4.68 10.53
C GLY A 21 4.73 5.59 11.68
N ALA A 22 5.96 5.43 12.15
CA ALA A 22 6.52 6.28 13.20
C ALA A 22 6.72 7.73 12.72
N ALA A 23 7.29 7.92 11.53
CA ALA A 23 7.53 9.25 10.96
C ALA A 23 6.22 10.00 10.65
N LEU A 24 5.16 9.27 10.29
CA LEU A 24 3.85 9.80 9.94
C LEU A 24 2.83 9.65 11.07
N ALA A 25 3.25 9.43 12.32
CA ALA A 25 2.34 9.19 13.44
C ALA A 25 1.33 10.34 13.66
N ARG A 26 1.71 11.57 13.32
CA ARG A 26 0.86 12.78 13.41
C ARG A 26 0.21 13.15 12.07
N PHE A 27 0.34 12.31 11.06
CA PHE A 27 -0.23 12.55 9.74
C PHE A 27 -1.61 11.91 9.65
N GLU A 28 -2.62 12.76 9.48
CA GLU A 28 -4.03 12.39 9.62
C GLU A 28 -4.44 11.30 8.62
N LYS A 29 -4.11 11.48 7.34
CA LYS A 29 -4.57 10.59 6.27
C LYS A 29 -3.47 10.19 5.30
N TYR A 30 -3.11 8.91 5.34
CA TYR A 30 -2.26 8.24 4.36
C TYR A 30 -2.55 6.75 4.33
N ALA A 31 -2.07 6.07 3.29
CA ALA A 31 -2.09 4.61 3.18
C ALA A 31 -0.86 4.10 2.44
N LEU A 32 -0.38 2.92 2.80
CA LEU A 32 0.49 2.14 1.93
C LEU A 32 -0.33 1.33 0.92
N VAL A 33 0.07 1.38 -0.36
CA VAL A 33 -0.56 0.65 -1.47
C VAL A 33 0.52 0.09 -2.39
N GLY A 34 0.70 -1.22 -2.41
CA GLY A 34 1.63 -1.88 -3.35
C GLY A 34 3.09 -1.44 -3.21
N GLY A 35 3.51 -0.96 -2.03
CA GLY A 35 4.85 -0.43 -1.77
C GLY A 35 4.95 1.09 -1.83
N ASP A 36 3.93 1.78 -2.35
CA ASP A 36 3.90 3.24 -2.42
C ASP A 36 3.16 3.86 -1.23
N LEU A 37 3.61 5.03 -0.81
CA LEU A 37 2.91 5.89 0.14
C LEU A 37 1.92 6.78 -0.60
N VAL A 38 0.66 6.67 -0.23
CA VAL A 38 -0.45 7.42 -0.79
C VAL A 38 -0.94 8.41 0.24
N VAL A 39 -1.09 9.67 -0.16
CA VAL A 39 -1.61 10.75 0.69
C VAL A 39 -2.69 11.53 -0.02
N VAL A 40 -3.52 12.23 0.74
CA VAL A 40 -4.55 13.11 0.18
C VAL A 40 -3.91 14.18 -0.71
N GLN A 41 -4.58 14.51 -1.81
CA GLN A 41 -4.12 15.53 -2.74
C GLN A 41 -3.84 16.85 -2.01
N GLY A 42 -2.68 17.46 -2.28
CA GLY A 42 -2.21 18.66 -1.59
C GLY A 42 -1.38 18.39 -0.34
N HIS A 43 -1.41 17.17 0.22
CA HIS A 43 -0.68 16.85 1.45
C HIS A 43 0.73 16.25 1.22
N VAL A 44 1.15 16.06 -0.05
CA VAL A 44 2.48 15.52 -0.41
C VAL A 44 3.62 16.31 0.25
N SER A 45 3.55 17.64 0.23
CA SER A 45 4.59 18.49 0.82
C SER A 45 4.67 18.32 2.35
N ALA A 46 3.54 18.15 3.02
CA ALA A 46 3.48 17.95 4.46
C ALA A 46 4.04 16.57 4.85
N ALA A 47 3.67 15.51 4.11
CA ALA A 47 4.23 14.17 4.31
C ALA A 47 5.75 14.17 4.12
N ARG A 48 6.23 14.79 3.04
CA ARG A 48 7.67 14.92 2.75
C ARG A 48 8.43 15.69 3.84
N ARG A 49 7.82 16.71 4.44
CA ARG A 49 8.43 17.45 5.55
C ARG A 49 8.63 16.55 6.78
N LEU A 50 7.64 15.72 7.13
CA LEU A 50 7.76 14.78 8.24
C LEU A 50 8.81 13.71 7.97
N LEU A 51 8.84 13.17 6.76
CA LEU A 51 9.84 12.16 6.37
C LEU A 51 11.25 12.72 6.39
N ARG A 52 11.47 13.96 5.93
CA ARG A 52 12.77 14.65 6.04
C ARG A 52 13.23 14.89 7.47
N ALA A 53 12.31 15.03 8.41
CA ALA A 53 12.64 15.22 9.82
C ALA A 53 13.06 13.91 10.51
N SER A 54 12.82 12.76 9.87
CA SER A 54 13.20 11.46 10.39
C SER A 54 14.60 11.08 9.90
N PRO A 55 15.49 10.57 10.79
CA PRO A 55 16.84 10.17 10.41
C PRO A 55 16.87 8.93 9.50
N ASN A 56 15.77 8.19 9.42
CA ASN A 56 15.68 6.92 8.69
C ASN A 56 15.34 7.10 7.21
N PHE A 57 15.10 8.34 6.75
CA PHE A 57 14.63 8.61 5.39
C PHE A 57 15.46 9.68 4.68
N GLU A 58 15.77 9.40 3.42
CA GLU A 58 16.31 10.35 2.47
C GLU A 58 15.23 10.72 1.45
N VAL A 59 14.77 11.97 1.50
CA VAL A 59 13.73 12.47 0.58
C VAL A 59 14.39 13.19 -0.58
N GLU A 60 14.41 12.54 -1.73
CA GLU A 60 15.03 13.07 -2.95
C GLU A 60 14.40 14.42 -3.36
N PRO A 61 15.20 15.47 -3.61
CA PRO A 61 14.68 16.76 -4.06
C PRO A 61 13.98 16.65 -5.42
N ARG A 62 12.84 17.35 -5.59
CA ARG A 62 12.09 17.48 -6.85
C ARG A 62 11.59 16.17 -7.47
N THR A 63 11.73 15.03 -6.80
CA THR A 63 11.09 13.76 -7.18
C THR A 63 10.03 13.37 -6.14
N ASN A 64 9.22 12.36 -6.45
CA ASN A 64 8.31 11.71 -5.50
C ASN A 64 9.01 10.60 -4.71
N CYS A 65 10.29 10.33 -4.98
CA CYS A 65 11.03 9.25 -4.35
C CYS A 65 11.43 9.61 -2.91
N THR A 66 11.38 8.62 -2.04
CA THR A 66 11.96 8.64 -0.70
C THR A 66 12.61 7.29 -0.46
N LYS A 67 13.83 7.30 0.07
CA LYS A 67 14.56 6.09 0.43
C LYS A 67 14.51 5.93 1.93
N TYR A 68 14.05 4.77 2.39
CA TYR A 68 14.40 4.30 3.71
C TYR A 68 15.85 3.82 3.67
N THR A 69 16.68 4.26 4.63
CA THR A 69 18.14 4.04 4.63
C THR A 69 18.68 3.43 5.93
N ALA A 70 17.82 3.16 6.91
CA ALA A 70 18.28 2.68 8.22
C ALA A 70 18.86 1.25 8.14
N ASP A 71 19.87 0.99 8.97
CA ASP A 71 20.53 -0.31 9.11
C ASP A 71 21.05 -0.91 7.78
N GLY A 72 21.49 -0.06 6.84
CA GLY A 72 21.97 -0.48 5.52
C GLY A 72 20.86 -0.96 4.57
N ASN A 73 19.60 -0.84 4.97
CA ASN A 73 18.46 -1.20 4.15
C ASN A 73 18.08 -0.04 3.25
N ASN A 74 18.21 -0.23 1.94
CA ASN A 74 17.66 0.69 0.96
C ASN A 74 16.32 0.18 0.45
N VAL A 75 15.23 0.83 0.84
CA VAL A 75 13.88 0.58 0.30
C VAL A 75 13.36 1.88 -0.29
N GLU A 76 13.04 1.86 -1.58
CA GLU A 76 12.44 2.99 -2.27
C GLU A 76 10.93 3.00 -2.07
N ILE A 77 10.41 4.18 -1.73
CA ILE A 77 9.00 4.44 -1.48
C ILE A 77 8.63 5.65 -2.35
N GLN A 78 7.64 5.51 -3.22
CA GLN A 78 7.10 6.69 -3.92
C GLN A 78 5.99 7.33 -3.10
N ILE A 79 6.01 8.65 -3.03
CA ILE A 79 4.95 9.44 -2.39
C ILE A 79 4.01 9.95 -3.48
N LEU A 80 2.79 9.42 -3.49
CA LEU A 80 1.78 9.68 -4.50
C LEU A 80 0.61 10.46 -3.89
N ALA A 81 0.17 11.51 -4.58
CA ALA A 81 -1.09 12.22 -4.27
C ALA A 81 -2.33 11.47 -4.78
N ALA A 82 -2.12 10.59 -5.75
CA ALA A 82 -3.13 9.71 -6.29
C ALA A 82 -2.43 8.37 -6.55
N PRO A 83 -2.92 7.28 -5.93
CA PRO A 83 -2.30 5.97 -6.10
C PRO A 83 -2.45 5.51 -7.54
N THR A 84 -1.35 5.22 -8.23
CA THR A 84 -1.41 4.70 -9.61
C THR A 84 -2.17 3.36 -9.68
N LEU A 85 -2.15 2.61 -8.58
CA LEU A 85 -2.85 1.35 -8.39
C LEU A 85 -4.31 1.50 -7.93
N PHE A 86 -4.75 2.67 -7.48
CA PHE A 86 -6.13 2.90 -7.03
C PHE A 86 -6.71 4.06 -7.86
N LYS A 87 -7.58 3.70 -8.82
CA LYS A 87 -8.09 4.62 -9.84
C LYS A 87 -9.11 5.63 -9.31
N GLU A 88 -9.48 5.51 -8.05
CA GLU A 88 -10.39 6.40 -7.37
C GLU A 88 -9.62 7.49 -6.61
N ARG A 89 -10.34 8.52 -6.16
CA ARG A 89 -9.73 9.61 -5.41
C ARG A 89 -9.38 9.12 -4.01
N PHE A 90 -8.12 9.26 -3.61
CA PHE A 90 -7.73 9.07 -2.21
C PHE A 90 -7.99 10.38 -1.46
N ASP A 91 -8.97 10.36 -0.56
CA ASP A 91 -9.41 11.50 0.23
C ASP A 91 -9.70 11.12 1.69
N GLU A 92 -10.21 12.06 2.47
CA GLU A 92 -10.49 11.87 3.89
C GLU A 92 -11.52 10.75 4.16
N THR A 93 -12.37 10.44 3.19
CA THR A 93 -13.40 9.39 3.31
C THR A 93 -12.87 8.01 2.96
N THR A 94 -11.70 7.92 2.31
CA THR A 94 -11.13 6.64 1.87
C THR A 94 -10.80 5.75 3.06
N GLU A 95 -11.38 4.56 3.13
CA GLU A 95 -11.16 3.64 4.25
C GLU A 95 -9.71 3.12 4.28
N VAL A 96 -9.10 3.20 5.46
CA VAL A 96 -7.77 2.68 5.74
C VAL A 96 -7.82 1.80 6.97
N VAL A 97 -7.00 0.76 6.99
CA VAL A 97 -6.84 -0.16 8.11
C VAL A 97 -5.50 0.14 8.77
N THR A 98 -5.49 0.15 10.10
CA THR A 98 -4.25 0.30 10.86
C THR A 98 -3.70 -1.07 11.25
N LEU A 99 -2.52 -1.41 10.76
CA LEU A 99 -1.77 -2.61 11.14
C LEU A 99 -0.55 -2.17 11.97
N GLY A 100 -0.60 -2.39 13.29
CA GLY A 100 0.39 -1.86 14.22
C GLY A 100 0.37 -0.32 14.23
N ASN A 101 1.45 0.33 13.78
CA ASN A 101 1.54 1.79 13.64
C ASN A 101 1.42 2.28 12.19
N VAL A 102 1.06 1.40 11.25
CA VAL A 102 1.04 1.69 9.82
C VAL A 102 -0.39 1.68 9.30
N LYS A 103 -0.75 2.68 8.50
CA LYS A 103 -2.02 2.72 7.78
C LYS A 103 -1.85 2.09 6.40
N VAL A 104 -2.66 1.09 6.09
CA VAL A 104 -2.74 0.43 4.78
C VAL A 104 -4.13 0.66 4.18
N LEU A 105 -4.24 0.64 2.85
CA LEU A 105 -5.55 0.76 2.21
C LEU A 105 -6.42 -0.45 2.57
N LYS A 106 -7.72 -0.25 2.78
CA LYS A 106 -8.66 -1.34 3.03
C LYS A 106 -8.56 -2.40 1.93
N LEU A 107 -8.55 -3.67 2.34
CA LEU A 107 -8.27 -4.79 1.44
C LEU A 107 -9.26 -4.89 0.27
N ALA A 108 -10.53 -4.61 0.53
CA ALA A 108 -11.56 -4.56 -0.51
C ALA A 108 -11.22 -3.58 -1.64
N LEU A 109 -10.63 -2.43 -1.31
CA LEU A 109 -10.22 -1.42 -2.30
C LEU A 109 -8.99 -1.87 -3.09
N ILE A 110 -8.05 -2.57 -2.44
CA ILE A 110 -6.88 -3.18 -3.10
C ILE A 110 -7.33 -4.27 -4.07
N LEU A 111 -8.22 -5.16 -3.62
CA LEU A 111 -8.77 -6.23 -4.44
C LEU A 111 -9.56 -5.68 -5.63
N SER A 112 -10.44 -4.71 -5.40
CA SER A 112 -11.22 -4.05 -6.45
C SER A 112 -10.34 -3.43 -7.54
N SER A 113 -9.17 -2.91 -7.16
CA SER A 113 -8.24 -2.30 -8.11
C SER A 113 -7.37 -3.31 -8.87
N LYS A 114 -7.00 -4.43 -8.24
CA LYS A 114 -6.22 -5.55 -8.82
C LYS A 114 -7.05 -6.54 -9.64
N TYR A 115 -8.36 -6.54 -9.50
CA TYR A 115 -9.25 -7.50 -10.16
C TYR A 115 -9.23 -7.47 -11.72
N LYS A 116 -8.44 -6.61 -12.36
CA LYS A 116 -8.54 -6.34 -13.81
C LYS A 116 -7.58 -7.12 -14.69
N ARG A 117 -6.56 -7.82 -14.15
CA ARG A 117 -5.54 -8.49 -14.97
C ARG A 117 -5.15 -9.86 -14.41
N ALA A 118 -4.95 -10.84 -15.29
CA ALA A 118 -4.43 -12.16 -14.94
C ALA A 118 -3.04 -12.11 -14.27
N THR A 119 -2.27 -11.05 -14.52
CA THR A 119 -0.97 -10.80 -13.87
C THR A 119 -1.08 -10.49 -12.38
N ASP A 120 -2.29 -10.21 -11.87
CA ASP A 120 -2.53 -9.87 -10.46
C ASP A 120 -2.98 -11.10 -9.65
N GLN A 121 -3.00 -12.31 -10.25
CA GLN A 121 -3.51 -13.53 -9.61
C GLN A 121 -2.74 -13.92 -8.34
N GLU A 122 -1.40 -13.86 -8.36
CA GLU A 122 -0.58 -14.18 -7.18
C GLU A 122 -0.85 -13.21 -6.02
N ASP A 123 -0.97 -11.92 -6.33
CA ASP A 123 -1.33 -10.90 -5.33
C ASP A 123 -2.73 -11.14 -4.78
N ILE A 124 -3.70 -11.48 -5.63
CA ILE A 124 -5.08 -11.76 -5.20
C ILE A 124 -5.12 -13.00 -4.29
N LEU A 125 -4.45 -14.10 -4.67
CA LEU A 125 -4.38 -15.31 -3.85
C LEU A 125 -3.71 -15.04 -2.50
N PHE A 126 -2.62 -14.26 -2.49
CA PHE A 126 -1.97 -13.84 -1.25
C PHE A 126 -2.92 -13.06 -0.33
N LEU A 127 -3.65 -12.08 -0.88
CA LEU A 127 -4.60 -11.27 -0.10
C LEU A 127 -5.78 -12.11 0.41
N LEU A 128 -6.28 -13.06 -0.37
CA LEU A 128 -7.32 -14.00 0.06
C LEU A 128 -6.81 -14.97 1.13
N GLY A 129 -5.57 -15.47 1.01
CA GLY A 129 -4.94 -16.28 2.04
C GLY A 129 -4.72 -15.51 3.36
N TYR A 130 -4.43 -14.20 3.27
CA TYR A 130 -4.38 -13.33 4.44
C TYR A 130 -5.75 -13.17 5.11
N CYS A 131 -6.83 -13.01 4.32
CA CYS A 131 -8.20 -12.98 4.85
C CYS A 131 -8.61 -14.25 5.57
N ASP A 132 -8.16 -15.42 5.11
CA ASP A 132 -8.47 -16.70 5.75
C ASP A 132 -7.92 -16.76 7.18
N GLN A 133 -6.73 -16.19 7.39
CA GLN A 133 -6.10 -16.09 8.71
C GLN A 133 -6.64 -14.91 9.54
N HIS A 134 -7.23 -13.91 8.87
CA HIS A 134 -7.75 -12.67 9.47
C HIS A 134 -9.14 -12.31 8.93
N PRO A 135 -10.20 -13.02 9.37
CA PRO A 135 -11.55 -12.85 8.84
C PRO A 135 -12.11 -11.44 8.97
N GLU A 136 -11.60 -10.63 9.92
CA GLU A 136 -11.98 -9.23 10.12
C GLU A 136 -11.64 -8.33 8.92
N PHE A 137 -10.73 -8.75 8.03
CA PHE A 137 -10.37 -8.01 6.82
C PHE A 137 -11.05 -8.54 5.56
N LEU A 138 -11.92 -9.54 5.68
CA LEU A 138 -12.70 -10.04 4.54
C LEU A 138 -13.56 -8.91 3.96
N PRO A 139 -13.50 -8.68 2.63
CA PRO A 139 -14.40 -7.76 1.98
C PRO A 139 -15.87 -8.16 2.21
N LEU A 140 -16.71 -7.17 2.48
CA LEU A 140 -18.15 -7.40 2.53
C LEU A 140 -18.72 -7.60 1.12
N SER A 141 -19.90 -8.21 1.06
CA SER A 141 -20.63 -8.38 -0.20
C SER A 141 -20.84 -7.03 -0.90
N GLY A 142 -20.39 -6.94 -2.15
CA GLY A 142 -20.52 -5.73 -2.98
C GLY A 142 -19.33 -4.75 -2.90
N GLU A 143 -18.39 -4.91 -1.97
CA GLU A 143 -17.22 -4.02 -1.89
C GLU A 143 -16.17 -4.31 -2.98
N VAL A 144 -16.19 -5.52 -3.54
CA VAL A 144 -15.39 -5.90 -4.70
C VAL A 144 -16.35 -6.16 -5.86
N PRO A 145 -16.91 -5.12 -6.50
CA PRO A 145 -18.00 -5.27 -7.48
C PRO A 145 -17.57 -6.07 -8.71
N ASN A 146 -16.25 -6.12 -8.98
CA ASN A 146 -15.74 -6.89 -10.08
C ASN A 146 -15.63 -8.39 -9.74
N ALA A 147 -15.64 -8.82 -8.47
CA ALA A 147 -15.54 -10.21 -8.00
C ALA A 147 -16.71 -11.13 -8.40
N THR A 148 -16.76 -11.46 -9.70
CA THR A 148 -17.72 -12.38 -10.31
C THR A 148 -17.36 -13.85 -10.11
N ALA A 149 -18.38 -14.72 -10.13
CA ALA A 149 -18.23 -16.17 -9.99
C ALA A 149 -17.27 -16.80 -11.02
N ALA A 150 -17.15 -16.21 -12.21
CA ALA A 150 -16.28 -16.69 -13.29
C ALA A 150 -14.79 -16.60 -12.93
N PHE A 151 -14.37 -15.58 -12.19
CA PHE A 151 -12.98 -15.43 -11.76
C PHE A 151 -12.67 -16.26 -10.52
N VAL A 152 -13.62 -16.37 -9.60
CA VAL A 152 -13.50 -17.27 -8.45
C VAL A 152 -13.22 -18.70 -8.95
N HIS A 153 -13.91 -19.14 -10.00
CA HIS A 153 -13.59 -20.41 -10.67
C HIS A 153 -12.18 -20.45 -11.27
N LEU A 154 -11.70 -19.36 -11.86
CA LEU A 154 -10.36 -19.25 -12.44
C LEU A 154 -9.25 -19.32 -11.38
N CYS A 155 -9.52 -18.83 -10.16
CA CYS A 155 -8.60 -18.92 -9.02
C CYS A 155 -8.62 -20.28 -8.30
N ILE A 156 -9.76 -20.99 -8.31
CA ILE A 156 -9.94 -22.29 -7.61
C ILE A 156 -9.44 -23.48 -8.45
N GLN A 157 -9.40 -23.38 -9.78
CA GLN A 157 -9.02 -24.50 -10.66
C GLN A 157 -7.50 -24.78 -10.78
N GLN A 158 -6.69 -24.47 -9.75
CA GLN A 158 -5.28 -24.86 -9.70
C GLN A 158 -4.92 -25.54 -8.38
#